data_AF-A0A351JMP6-F1
#
_entry.id   AF-A0A351JMP6-F1
#
_cell.length_a   1.000
_cell.length_b   1.000
_cell.length_c   1.000
_cell.angle_alpha   90.00
_cell.angle_beta   90.00
_cell.angle_gamma   90.00
#
_symmetry.space_group_name_H-M   'P 1'
#
loop_
_entity.id
_entity.type
_entity.pdbx_description
1 polymer ?
#
loop_
_entity_poly.entity_id
_entity_poly.type
_entity_poly.pdbx_seq_one_letter_code
_entity_poly.pdbx_strand_id
1 'polypeptide(L)'
;MNNDLGQEIAGRLIEIVRHVEECLGVPLSNAVVRDCIPDVAHVFLHELCHAALGETVPWASHAAEPELEPVVDEAVEVAALILERSLSVGLGLAVHPREEVVAALASYPVPLTPSEFADLEDAWKKQHGPSGDIAGLAKRVLRSLRNHVTAGGLSPRSGER
;
A
#
# COMPACT_ATOMS: atom_id res chain seq x y z
N MET A 1 -10.02 -25.38 5.95
CA MET A 1 -10.69 -24.83 4.76
C MET A 1 -9.76 -23.96 3.88
N ASN A 2 -8.42 -24.09 3.94
CA ASN A 2 -7.51 -23.13 3.29
C ASN A 2 -6.72 -23.66 2.08
N ASN A 3 -6.90 -24.90 1.65
CA ASN A 3 -6.05 -25.45 0.58
C ASN A 3 -6.49 -24.99 -0.82
N ASP A 4 -7.79 -24.74 -1.01
CA ASP A 4 -8.36 -24.46 -2.33
C ASP A 4 -7.98 -23.05 -2.83
N LEU A 5 -8.05 -22.03 -1.96
CA LEU A 5 -7.68 -20.65 -2.33
C LEU A 5 -6.18 -20.51 -2.62
N GLY A 6 -5.32 -21.15 -1.81
CA GLY A 6 -3.88 -21.14 -2.05
C GLY A 6 -3.52 -21.81 -3.38
N GLN A 7 -4.20 -22.91 -3.72
CA GLN A 7 -4.05 -23.57 -5.02
C GLN A 7 -4.57 -22.71 -6.16
N GLU A 8 -5.69 -22.01 -5.98
CA GLU A 8 -6.25 -21.09 -6.98
C GLU A 8 -5.27 -19.95 -7.29
N ILE A 9 -4.73 -19.29 -6.25
CA ILE A 9 -3.74 -18.21 -6.42
C ILE A 9 -2.49 -18.72 -7.15
N ALA A 10 -1.94 -19.87 -6.72
CA ALA A 10 -0.78 -20.45 -7.37
C ALA A 10 -1.06 -20.79 -8.85
N GLY A 11 -2.24 -21.34 -9.14
CA GLY A 11 -2.68 -21.63 -10.50
C GLY A 11 -2.74 -20.37 -11.37
N ARG A 12 -3.30 -19.28 -10.84
CA ARG A 12 -3.37 -17.98 -11.54
C ARG A 12 -1.98 -17.40 -11.83
N LEU A 13 -1.05 -17.47 -10.88
CA LEU A 13 0.32 -16.99 -11.09
C LEU A 13 1.04 -17.78 -12.20
N ILE A 14 0.81 -19.10 -12.26
CA ILE A 14 1.36 -19.95 -13.35
C ILE A 14 0.75 -19.55 -14.71
N GLU A 15 -0.56 -19.29 -14.77
CA GLU A 15 -1.22 -18.82 -15.99
C GLU A 15 -0.65 -17.48 -16.47
N ILE A 16 -0.38 -16.55 -15.54
CA ILE A 16 0.22 -15.25 -15.84
C ILE A 16 1.62 -15.42 -16.43
N VAL A 17 2.48 -16.24 -15.81
CA VAL A 17 3.83 -16.51 -16.33
C VAL A 17 3.75 -17.03 -17.76
N ARG A 18 2.92 -18.06 -18.00
CA ARG A 18 2.76 -18.63 -19.35
C ARG A 18 2.26 -17.59 -20.34
N HIS A 19 1.28 -16.77 -19.97
CA HIS A 19 0.74 -15.75 -20.85
C HIS A 19 1.79 -14.69 -21.22
N VAL A 20 2.64 -14.29 -20.27
CA VAL A 20 3.77 -13.37 -20.53
C VAL A 20 4.78 -14.00 -21.49
N GLU A 21 5.16 -15.25 -21.27
CA GLU A 21 6.08 -15.98 -22.17
C GLU A 21 5.51 -16.10 -23.59
N GLU A 22 4.22 -16.42 -23.72
CA GLU A 22 3.51 -16.54 -25.00
C GLU A 22 3.42 -15.18 -25.73
N CYS A 23 3.04 -14.11 -25.03
CA CYS A 23 2.90 -12.79 -25.63
C CYS A 23 4.23 -12.15 -26.02
N LEU A 24 5.28 -12.36 -25.21
CA LEU A 24 6.60 -11.78 -25.47
C LEU A 24 7.50 -12.69 -26.30
N GLY A 25 7.16 -13.97 -26.47
CA GLY A 25 7.98 -14.96 -27.16
C GLY A 25 9.29 -15.29 -26.44
N VAL A 26 9.37 -15.04 -25.13
CA VAL A 26 10.58 -15.23 -24.31
C VAL A 26 10.27 -16.23 -23.20
N PRO A 27 10.85 -17.43 -23.22
CA PRO A 27 10.71 -18.39 -22.12
C PRO A 27 11.52 -17.92 -20.90
N LEU A 28 10.90 -17.96 -19.72
CA LEU A 28 11.52 -17.64 -18.45
C LEU A 28 12.00 -18.92 -17.76
N SER A 29 13.18 -18.87 -17.16
CA SER A 29 13.67 -20.01 -16.39
C SER A 29 12.94 -20.10 -15.04
N ASN A 30 12.80 -21.31 -14.49
CA ASN A 30 12.25 -21.53 -13.15
C ASN A 30 12.98 -20.73 -12.06
N ALA A 31 14.27 -20.43 -12.25
CA ALA A 31 15.04 -19.60 -11.32
C ALA A 31 14.55 -18.15 -11.37
N VAL A 32 14.43 -17.57 -12.56
CA VAL A 32 13.91 -16.20 -12.76
C VAL A 32 12.50 -16.05 -12.19
N VAL A 33 11.60 -17.01 -12.46
CA VAL A 33 10.23 -16.98 -11.92
C VAL A 33 10.22 -17.08 -10.39
N ARG A 34 11.11 -17.91 -9.82
CA ARG A 34 11.24 -18.05 -8.36
C ARG A 34 11.74 -16.77 -7.71
N ASP A 35 12.66 -16.07 -8.37
CA ASP A 35 13.23 -14.81 -7.85
C ASP A 35 12.18 -13.69 -7.81
N CYS A 36 11.10 -13.77 -8.59
CA CYS A 36 9.96 -12.83 -8.53
C CYS A 36 8.97 -13.12 -7.38
N ILE A 37 9.03 -14.28 -6.72
CA ILE A 37 8.05 -14.65 -5.68
C ILE A 37 8.00 -13.65 -4.52
N PRO A 38 9.13 -13.16 -3.98
CA PRO A 38 9.12 -12.14 -2.93
C PRO A 38 8.37 -10.86 -3.34
N ASP A 39 8.60 -10.39 -4.56
CA ASP A 39 7.95 -9.18 -5.09
C ASP A 39 6.43 -9.40 -5.25
N VAL A 40 6.02 -10.57 -5.76
CA VAL A 40 4.60 -10.94 -5.84
C VAL A 40 3.96 -10.98 -4.46
N ALA A 41 4.67 -11.52 -3.46
CA ALA A 41 4.17 -11.54 -2.08
C ALA A 41 4.00 -10.12 -1.52
N HIS A 42 4.93 -9.21 -1.81
CA HIS A 42 4.82 -7.79 -1.45
C HIS A 42 3.62 -7.10 -2.08
N VAL A 43 3.47 -7.22 -3.40
CA VAL A 43 2.32 -6.65 -4.13
C VAL A 43 1.01 -7.20 -3.58
N PHE A 44 0.92 -8.52 -3.36
CA PHE A 44 -0.29 -9.13 -2.83
C PHE A 44 -0.60 -8.66 -1.39
N LEU A 45 0.42 -8.55 -0.53
CA LEU A 45 0.26 -8.00 0.82
C LEU A 45 -0.23 -6.55 0.80
N HIS A 46 0.33 -5.73 -0.10
CA HIS A 46 -0.04 -4.34 -0.28
C HIS A 46 -1.52 -4.20 -0.67
N GLU A 47 -1.97 -4.96 -1.67
CA GLU A 47 -3.38 -4.97 -2.10
C GLU A 47 -4.32 -5.46 -0.99
N LEU A 48 -3.90 -6.44 -0.17
CA LEU A 48 -4.67 -6.85 1.00
C LEU A 48 -4.77 -5.74 2.06
N CYS A 49 -3.75 -4.90 2.20
CA CYS A 49 -3.81 -3.73 3.09
C CYS A 49 -4.83 -2.70 2.57
N HIS A 50 -4.87 -2.43 1.26
CA HIS A 50 -5.90 -1.59 0.65
C HIS A 50 -7.30 -2.17 0.84
N ALA A 51 -7.49 -3.47 0.61
CA ALA A 51 -8.77 -4.13 0.83
C ALA A 51 -9.21 -4.01 2.30
N ALA A 52 -8.31 -4.23 3.25
CA ALA A 52 -8.59 -4.07 4.68
C ALA A 52 -8.97 -2.62 5.04
N LEU A 53 -8.30 -1.62 4.46
CA LEU A 53 -8.67 -0.21 4.61
C LEU A 53 -10.06 0.07 4.04
N GLY A 54 -10.38 -0.41 2.84
CA GLY A 54 -11.68 -0.22 2.20
C GLY A 54 -12.84 -0.82 2.99
N GLU A 55 -12.63 -1.97 3.63
CA GLU A 55 -13.62 -2.64 4.48
C GLU A 55 -13.82 -1.95 5.84
N THR A 56 -12.79 -1.28 6.37
CA THR A 56 -12.80 -0.69 7.73
C THR A 56 -13.06 0.81 7.75
N VAL A 57 -12.82 1.49 6.63
CA VAL A 57 -12.85 2.95 6.52
C VAL A 57 -13.76 3.35 5.36
N PRO A 58 -14.99 3.85 5.63
CA PRO A 58 -15.97 4.10 4.57
C PRO A 58 -15.48 5.02 3.45
N TRP A 59 -14.68 6.04 3.78
CA TRP A 59 -14.11 6.97 2.80
C TRP A 59 -12.88 6.44 2.06
N ALA A 60 -12.29 5.33 2.48
CA ALA A 60 -11.14 4.71 1.83
C ALA A 60 -11.54 3.78 0.67
N SER A 61 -12.84 3.55 0.49
CA SER A 61 -13.34 2.80 -0.66
C SER A 61 -13.37 3.72 -1.89
N HIS A 62 -12.92 3.20 -3.03
CA HIS A 62 -12.93 3.89 -4.34
C HIS A 62 -14.33 4.32 -4.83
N ALA A 63 -15.39 3.96 -4.08
CA ALA A 63 -16.78 4.32 -4.35
C ALA A 63 -17.22 5.62 -3.63
N ALA A 64 -16.40 6.17 -2.75
CA ALA A 64 -16.69 7.44 -2.12
C ALA A 64 -16.34 8.59 -3.10
N GLU A 65 -17.18 9.62 -3.06
CA GLU A 65 -17.50 10.53 -4.16
C GLU A 65 -16.30 11.18 -4.89
N PRO A 66 -16.44 11.55 -6.18
CA PRO A 66 -15.41 12.26 -6.96
C PRO A 66 -14.95 13.61 -6.36
N GLU A 67 -15.67 14.10 -5.35
CA GLU A 67 -15.37 15.31 -4.58
C GLU A 67 -14.55 15.02 -3.31
N LEU A 68 -14.18 13.76 -3.06
CA LEU A 68 -13.32 13.41 -1.95
C LEU A 68 -12.01 14.17 -2.08
N GLU A 69 -11.65 14.79 -0.97
CA GLU A 69 -10.56 15.74 -0.89
C GLU A 69 -9.26 15.18 -1.51
N PRO A 70 -8.48 16.01 -2.20
CA PRO A 70 -7.29 15.61 -2.97
C PRO A 70 -6.17 14.89 -2.19
N VAL A 71 -6.32 14.73 -0.88
CA VAL A 71 -5.40 14.01 0.02
C VAL A 71 -5.92 12.65 0.47
N VAL A 72 -7.13 12.25 0.08
CA VAL A 72 -7.74 10.99 0.52
C VAL A 72 -7.00 9.80 -0.07
N ASP A 73 -6.79 9.78 -1.39
CA ASP A 73 -6.06 8.71 -2.07
C ASP A 73 -4.64 8.56 -1.49
N GLU A 74 -3.97 9.68 -1.26
CA GLU A 74 -2.66 9.71 -0.62
C GLU A 74 -2.70 9.18 0.82
N ALA A 75 -3.74 9.53 1.58
CA ALA A 75 -3.89 9.06 2.95
C ALA A 75 -4.13 7.54 3.01
N VAL A 76 -4.87 6.99 2.06
CA VAL A 76 -5.08 5.55 1.92
C VAL A 76 -3.75 4.87 1.59
N GLU A 77 -3.00 5.40 0.63
CA GLU A 77 -1.71 4.86 0.22
C GLU A 77 -0.70 4.86 1.38
N VAL A 78 -0.53 5.98 2.06
CA VAL A 78 0.38 6.10 3.22
C VAL A 78 -0.04 5.14 4.33
N ALA A 79 -1.33 4.97 4.58
CA ALA A 79 -1.83 4.02 5.56
C ALA A 79 -1.55 2.56 5.14
N ALA A 80 -1.74 2.22 3.87
CA ALA A 80 -1.46 0.90 3.32
C ALA A 80 0.02 0.54 3.47
N LEU A 81 0.93 1.47 3.12
CA LEU A 81 2.38 1.29 3.27
C LEU A 81 2.80 1.10 4.74
N ILE A 82 2.19 1.81 5.68
CA ILE A 82 2.46 1.60 7.12
C ILE A 82 2.01 0.19 7.56
N LEU A 83 0.84 -0.26 7.13
CA LEU A 83 0.32 -1.60 7.43
C LEU A 83 1.19 -2.68 6.79
N GLU A 84 1.52 -2.55 5.51
CA GLU A 84 2.35 -3.48 4.75
C GLU A 84 3.67 -3.70 5.46
N ARG A 85 4.40 -2.62 5.78
CA ARG A 85 5.68 -2.69 6.50
C ARG A 85 5.54 -3.43 7.83
N SER A 86 4.48 -3.16 8.58
CA SER A 86 4.25 -3.81 9.86
C SER A 86 3.97 -5.30 9.73
N LEU A 87 3.19 -5.69 8.71
CA LEU A 87 2.83 -7.08 8.44
C LEU A 87 4.00 -7.87 7.83
N SER A 88 4.82 -7.24 6.98
CA SER A 88 6.03 -7.83 6.40
C SER A 88 6.99 -8.34 7.48
N VAL A 89 7.16 -7.59 8.57
CA VAL A 89 7.97 -8.04 9.73
C VAL A 89 7.40 -9.33 10.33
N GLY A 90 6.08 -9.42 10.51
CA GLY A 90 5.42 -10.60 11.08
C GLY A 90 5.46 -11.82 10.16
N LEU A 91 5.52 -11.60 8.85
CA LEU A 91 5.57 -12.64 7.82
C LEU A 91 7.01 -13.06 7.43
N GLY A 92 8.02 -12.36 7.95
CA GLY A 92 9.42 -12.61 7.58
C GLY A 92 9.77 -12.17 6.15
N LEU A 93 8.98 -11.27 5.57
CA LEU A 93 9.29 -10.63 4.30
C LEU A 93 10.34 -9.53 4.50
N ALA A 94 11.01 -9.15 3.41
CA ALA A 94 11.87 -7.97 3.43
C ALA A 94 11.02 -6.73 3.79
N VAL A 95 11.63 -5.72 4.40
CA VAL A 95 10.96 -4.45 4.66
C VAL A 95 11.70 -3.38 3.91
N HIS A 96 11.03 -2.72 2.98
CA HIS A 96 11.61 -1.62 2.21
C HIS A 96 12.15 -0.53 3.17
N PRO A 97 13.29 0.12 2.87
CA PRO A 97 13.71 1.34 3.55
C PRO A 97 12.63 2.42 3.48
N ARG A 98 12.56 3.30 4.50
CA ARG A 98 11.55 4.37 4.52
C ARG A 98 11.75 5.38 3.40
N GLU A 99 12.99 5.55 2.98
CA GLU A 99 13.41 6.41 1.88
C GLU A 99 12.81 5.92 0.55
N GLU A 100 12.81 4.60 0.32
CA GLU A 100 12.18 4.00 -0.86
C GLU A 100 10.66 4.17 -0.84
N VAL A 101 10.05 3.95 0.33
CA VAL A 101 8.61 4.13 0.53
C VAL A 101 8.18 5.58 0.25
N VAL A 102 8.90 6.55 0.80
CA VAL A 102 8.63 7.97 0.56
C VAL A 102 8.91 8.36 -0.88
N ALA A 103 9.92 7.77 -1.54
CA ALA A 103 10.17 8.01 -2.96
C ALA A 103 9.02 7.49 -3.84
N ALA A 104 8.39 6.36 -3.49
CA ALA A 104 7.22 5.85 -4.19
C ALA A 104 6.00 6.80 -4.07
N LEU A 105 5.89 7.51 -2.95
CA LEU A 105 4.85 8.51 -2.69
C LEU A 105 5.06 9.84 -3.46
N ALA A 106 6.16 10.02 -4.18
CA ALA A 106 6.49 11.30 -4.83
C ALA A 106 5.51 11.72 -5.95
N SER A 107 4.65 10.80 -6.43
CA SER A 107 3.60 11.09 -7.40
C SER A 107 2.39 11.80 -6.78
N TYR A 108 2.25 11.75 -5.45
CA TYR A 108 1.15 12.35 -4.72
C TYR A 108 1.39 13.84 -4.42
N PRO A 109 0.32 14.64 -4.25
CA PRO A 109 0.44 16.09 -4.17
C PRO A 109 1.04 16.60 -2.86
N VAL A 110 0.98 15.84 -1.76
CA VAL A 110 1.54 16.25 -0.48
C VAL A 110 2.89 15.57 -0.26
N PRO A 111 4.00 16.31 -0.25
CA PRO A 111 5.29 15.70 0.02
C PRO A 111 5.37 15.28 1.49
N LEU A 112 5.75 14.03 1.73
CA LEU A 112 6.18 13.55 3.04
C LEU A 112 7.70 13.36 3.04
N THR A 113 8.33 13.65 4.17
CA THR A 113 9.73 13.28 4.43
C THR A 113 9.80 11.89 5.08
N PRO A 114 10.95 11.20 5.02
CA PRO A 114 11.17 9.94 5.75
C PRO A 114 10.93 10.06 7.27
N SER A 115 11.19 11.24 7.85
CA SER A 115 10.95 11.49 9.28
C SER A 115 9.45 11.59 9.58
N GLU A 116 8.69 12.32 8.78
CA GLU A 116 7.24 12.45 8.97
C GLU A 116 6.52 11.11 8.77
N PHE A 117 6.96 10.32 7.79
CA PHE A 117 6.48 8.96 7.62
C PHE A 117 6.80 8.09 8.85
N ALA A 118 8.03 8.16 9.36
CA ALA A 118 8.44 7.42 10.56
C ALA A 118 7.61 7.83 11.79
N ASP A 119 7.29 9.12 11.94
CA ASP A 119 6.47 9.62 13.04
C ASP A 119 5.04 9.07 12.99
N LEU A 120 4.45 8.96 11.79
CA LEU A 120 3.14 8.33 11.60
C LEU A 120 3.17 6.84 11.96
N GLU A 121 4.18 6.12 11.47
CA GLU A 121 4.40 4.69 11.75
C GLU A 121 4.58 4.45 13.26
N ASP A 122 5.46 5.21 13.90
CA ASP A 122 5.79 5.08 15.32
C ASP A 122 4.61 5.48 16.21
N ALA A 123 3.87 6.54 15.84
CA ALA A 123 2.68 6.94 16.58
C ALA A 123 1.60 5.85 16.58
N TRP A 124 1.39 5.20 15.43
CA TRP A 124 0.45 4.09 15.33
C TRP A 124 0.90 2.87 16.15
N LYS A 125 2.16 2.45 16.00
CA LYS A 125 2.75 1.34 16.76
C LYS A 125 2.64 1.57 18.27
N LYS A 126 2.93 2.78 18.75
CA LYS A 126 2.85 3.15 20.17
C LYS A 126 1.41 3.15 20.71
N GLN A 127 0.44 3.61 19.93
CA GLN A 127 -0.94 3.76 20.40
C GLN A 127 -1.76 2.47 20.32
N HIS A 128 -1.51 1.63 19.32
CA HIS A 128 -2.39 0.51 19.03
C HIS A 128 -1.70 -0.86 19.15
N GLY A 129 -0.37 -0.93 19.24
CA GLY A 129 0.34 -2.21 19.35
C GLY A 129 -0.19 -3.25 18.34
N PRO A 130 -0.28 -4.55 18.70
CA PRO A 130 -0.85 -5.59 17.84
C PRO A 130 -2.38 -5.51 17.66
N SER A 131 -3.08 -4.54 18.28
CA SER A 131 -4.56 -4.51 18.35
C SER A 131 -5.26 -3.84 17.16
N GLY A 132 -4.53 -3.41 16.12
CA GLY A 132 -5.09 -3.28 14.77
C GLY A 132 -6.19 -2.23 14.54
N ASP A 133 -6.10 -1.04 15.15
CA ASP A 133 -7.01 0.07 14.81
C ASP A 133 -6.64 0.69 13.45
N ILE A 134 -7.05 0.01 12.37
CA ILE A 134 -6.85 0.43 10.98
C ILE A 134 -7.57 1.75 10.71
N ALA A 135 -8.78 1.94 11.24
CA ALA A 135 -9.54 3.16 11.06
C ALA A 135 -8.91 4.36 11.78
N GLY A 136 -8.34 4.15 12.97
CA GLY A 136 -7.56 5.14 13.70
C GLY A 136 -6.30 5.57 12.95
N LEU A 137 -5.56 4.61 12.37
CA LEU A 137 -4.42 4.88 11.49
C LEU A 137 -4.83 5.76 10.31
N ALA A 138 -5.83 5.34 9.54
CA ALA A 138 -6.29 6.06 8.35
C ALA A 138 -6.72 7.51 8.68
N LYS A 139 -7.48 7.70 9.77
CA LYS A 139 -7.90 9.04 10.24
C LYS A 139 -6.72 9.91 10.66
N ARG A 140 -5.68 9.31 11.27
CA ARG A 140 -4.48 10.02 11.70
C ARG A 140 -3.66 10.49 10.50
N VAL A 141 -3.43 9.60 9.54
CA VAL A 141 -2.70 9.92 8.30
C VAL A 141 -3.41 11.05 7.56
N LEU A 142 -4.72 10.90 7.32
CA LEU A 142 -5.52 11.92 6.63
C LEU A 142 -5.44 13.29 7.33
N ARG A 143 -5.53 13.32 8.65
CA ARG A 143 -5.36 14.56 9.43
C ARG A 143 -3.96 15.16 9.26
N SER A 144 -2.92 14.34 9.25
CA SER A 144 -1.54 14.80 9.08
C SER A 144 -1.32 15.46 7.72
N LEU A 145 -1.83 14.82 6.65
CA LEU A 145 -1.74 15.35 5.29
C LEU A 145 -2.55 16.65 5.12
N ARG A 146 -3.77 16.73 5.69
CA ARG A 146 -4.56 17.98 5.72
C ARG A 146 -3.83 19.13 6.39
N ASN A 147 -3.12 18.85 7.49
CA ASN A 147 -2.33 19.85 8.18
C ASN A 147 -1.14 20.31 7.32
N HIS A 148 -0.52 19.42 6.55
CA HIS A 148 0.55 19.77 5.62
C HIS A 148 0.06 20.69 4.50
N VAL A 149 -1.08 20.36 3.87
CA VAL A 149 -1.70 21.20 2.84
C VAL A 149 -1.99 22.61 3.38
N THR A 150 -2.56 22.68 4.58
CA THR A 150 -2.93 23.95 5.22
C THR A 150 -1.70 24.77 5.60
N ALA A 151 -0.66 24.14 6.15
CA ALA A 151 0.56 24.82 6.59
C ALA A 151 1.45 25.24 5.40
N GLY A 152 1.47 24.45 4.33
CA GLY A 152 2.28 24.70 3.13
C GLY A 152 1.68 25.66 2.12
N GLY A 153 0.43 26.10 2.30
CA GLY A 153 -0.28 26.93 1.31
C GLY A 153 -0.44 26.23 -0.05
N LEU A 154 -0.36 24.90 -0.06
CA LEU A 154 -0.48 24.10 -1.28
C LEU A 154 -1.96 24.10 -1.68
N SER A 155 -2.31 24.79 -2.76
CA SER A 155 -3.58 24.52 -3.42
C SER A 155 -3.55 23.09 -3.95
N PRO A 156 -4.61 22.31 -3.76
CA PRO A 156 -4.67 21.01 -4.39
C PRO A 156 -4.52 21.15 -5.90
N ARG A 157 -3.65 20.34 -6.49
CA ARG A 157 -3.66 20.16 -7.94
C ARG A 157 -4.98 19.46 -8.27
N SER A 158 -5.97 20.24 -8.71
CA SER A 158 -7.16 19.71 -9.37
C SER A 158 -6.67 18.79 -10.48
N GLY A 159 -7.00 17.51 -10.38
CA GLY A 159 -6.56 16.49 -11.30
C GLY A 159 -7.05 16.81 -12.71
N GLU A 160 -6.13 17.10 -13.62
CA GLU A 160 -6.34 16.79 -15.03
C GLU A 160 -6.05 15.29 -15.18
N ARG A 161 -7.12 14.50 -15.23
CA ARG A 161 -7.13 13.16 -15.84
C ARG A 161 -8.22 13.14 -16.91
#